data_AF-A0AAX4H885-F1
#
_entry.id   AF-A0AAX4H885-F1
#
_cell.length_a   1.000
_cell.length_b   1.000
_cell.length_c   1.000
_cell.angle_alpha   90.00
_cell.angle_beta   90.00
_cell.angle_gamma   90.00
#
_symmetry.space_group_name_H-M   'P 1'
#
loop_
_entity.id
_entity.type
_entity.pdbx_description
1 polymer ?
#
loop_
_entity_poly.entity_id
_entity_poly.type
_entity_poly.pdbx_seq_one_letter_code
_entity_poly.pdbx_strand_id
1 'polypeptide(L)'
;MPETNTEQDFNPDGSLTIMGQKIPPKYVQSLLAFYEADHQLTPNERKILAEELSGARMLLVFSGMLTSAVALFAPSMWKHFKLQAELKVSGATLPKRPVFHRPFMSGLFATGAYFLTLYYTSKVVRDGKIEDLTRAQSDGLLGEETRESKKRQLDVWKALSPERLPLFAYYYQDTVIHPANIMVDPRQLAHKKPHEPSYIPPANGVKPESEQAASSSWSHVRQENGFFDAKKEDPKETEGSSVQDLSTSKHDTSSDSFFKDNSSSQDQETKPMSAWERIRKGSK
;
A
#
# COMPACT_ATOMS: atom_id res chain seq x y z
N MET A 1 -9.96 -27.41 21.19
CA MET A 1 -10.71 -26.60 20.21
C MET A 1 -11.56 -25.61 20.99
N PRO A 2 -11.12 -24.36 21.21
CA PRO A 2 -12.01 -23.35 21.75
C PRO A 2 -12.77 -22.71 20.58
N GLU A 3 -14.09 -22.83 20.62
CA GLU A 3 -15.03 -22.10 19.77
C GLU A 3 -15.01 -20.63 20.19
N THR A 4 -14.36 -19.77 19.41
CA THR A 4 -14.52 -18.33 19.55
C THR A 4 -15.78 -17.93 18.80
N ASN A 5 -16.85 -17.68 19.55
CA ASN A 5 -18.01 -16.92 19.09
C ASN A 5 -17.55 -15.51 18.66
N THR A 6 -17.19 -15.35 17.39
CA THR A 6 -17.13 -14.04 16.75
C THR A 6 -18.55 -13.62 16.41
N GLU A 7 -19.20 -12.88 17.32
CA GLU A 7 -20.26 -11.96 16.91
C GLU A 7 -19.67 -11.05 15.84
N GLN A 8 -20.11 -11.26 14.60
CA GLN A 8 -19.64 -10.52 13.45
C GLN A 8 -20.24 -9.11 13.50
N ASP A 9 -19.44 -8.11 13.84
CA ASP A 9 -19.79 -6.68 13.70
C ASP A 9 -19.81 -6.26 12.22
N PHE A 10 -20.68 -6.90 11.42
CA PHE A 10 -21.17 -6.26 10.23
C PHE A 10 -22.17 -5.19 10.66
N ASN A 11 -22.08 -4.00 10.06
CA ASN A 11 -23.22 -3.08 10.09
C ASN A 11 -24.49 -3.86 9.66
N PRO A 12 -25.69 -3.51 10.15
CA PRO A 12 -26.93 -4.21 9.79
C PRO A 12 -27.16 -4.33 8.27
N ASP A 13 -26.50 -3.47 7.48
CA ASP A 13 -26.51 -3.47 6.01
C ASP A 13 -25.48 -4.42 5.34
N GLY A 14 -24.68 -5.18 6.10
CA GLY A 14 -23.60 -6.03 5.58
C GLY A 14 -22.36 -5.28 5.07
N SER A 15 -22.32 -3.95 5.25
CA SER A 15 -21.18 -3.11 4.87
C SER A 15 -20.07 -3.10 5.93
N LEU A 16 -18.82 -2.97 5.49
CA LEU A 16 -17.65 -2.87 6.35
C LEU A 16 -17.12 -1.44 6.33
N THR A 17 -16.85 -0.85 7.49
CA THR A 17 -16.23 0.47 7.56
C THR A 17 -14.74 0.30 7.76
N ILE A 18 -13.94 0.61 6.74
CA ILE A 18 -12.47 0.60 6.83
C ILE A 18 -12.00 2.06 6.75
N MET A 19 -11.20 2.49 7.73
CA MET A 19 -10.65 3.86 7.80
C MET A 19 -11.71 4.97 7.65
N GLY A 20 -12.90 4.77 8.21
CA GLY A 20 -14.01 5.73 8.12
C GLY A 20 -14.75 5.76 6.78
N GLN A 21 -14.37 4.92 5.82
CA GLN A 21 -15.08 4.76 4.55
C GLN A 21 -15.98 3.51 4.59
N LYS A 22 -17.27 3.69 4.26
CA LYS A 22 -18.23 2.59 4.15
C LYS A 22 -18.00 1.85 2.82
N ILE A 23 -17.53 0.62 2.91
CA ILE A 23 -17.31 -0.25 1.75
C ILE A 23 -18.61 -1.02 1.46
N PRO A 24 -19.09 -1.03 0.19
CA PRO A 24 -20.28 -1.79 -0.17
C PRO A 24 -20.09 -3.30 0.03
N PRO A 25 -21.13 -4.05 0.41
CA PRO A 25 -21.04 -5.47 0.77
C PRO A 25 -20.42 -6.34 -0.33
N LYS A 26 -20.70 -6.04 -1.61
CA LYS A 26 -20.12 -6.74 -2.76
C LYS A 26 -18.59 -6.68 -2.77
N TYR A 27 -18.02 -5.52 -2.45
CA TYR A 27 -16.56 -5.36 -2.42
C TYR A 27 -15.97 -6.04 -1.19
N VAL A 28 -16.67 -6.04 -0.06
CA VAL A 28 -16.26 -6.74 1.16
C VAL A 28 -16.16 -8.24 0.90
N GLN A 29 -17.18 -8.84 0.27
CA GLN A 29 -17.16 -10.27 -0.10
C GLN A 29 -16.01 -10.60 -1.05
N SER A 30 -15.75 -9.77 -2.06
CA SER A 30 -14.62 -10.00 -2.97
C SER A 30 -13.26 -9.90 -2.26
N LEU A 31 -13.14 -8.99 -1.30
CA LEU A 31 -11.91 -8.81 -0.51
C LEU A 31 -11.68 -9.99 0.43
N LEU A 32 -12.74 -10.48 1.07
CA LEU A 32 -12.71 -11.68 1.91
C LEU A 32 -12.36 -12.92 1.10
N ALA A 33 -13.00 -13.12 -0.06
CA ALA A 33 -12.70 -14.25 -0.94
C ALA A 33 -11.23 -14.22 -1.40
N PHE A 34 -10.70 -13.04 -1.71
CA PHE A 34 -9.29 -12.88 -2.05
C PHE A 34 -8.37 -13.15 -0.85
N TYR A 35 -8.70 -12.64 0.34
CA TYR A 35 -7.95 -12.90 1.57
C TYR A 35 -7.84 -14.39 1.86
N GLU A 36 -8.99 -15.09 1.85
CA GLU A 36 -9.09 -16.52 2.14
C GLU A 36 -8.32 -17.37 1.13
N ALA A 37 -8.33 -16.98 -0.16
CA ALA A 37 -7.57 -17.66 -1.20
C ALA A 37 -6.05 -17.40 -1.08
N ASP A 38 -5.64 -16.15 -0.83
CA ASP A 38 -4.22 -15.77 -0.73
C ASP A 38 -3.54 -16.43 0.48
N HIS A 39 -4.24 -16.59 1.60
CA HIS A 39 -3.68 -17.18 2.82
C HIS A 39 -3.43 -18.68 2.72
N GLN A 40 -4.07 -19.36 1.76
CA GLN A 40 -3.83 -20.77 1.52
C GLN A 40 -2.53 -21.00 0.73
N LEU A 41 -2.00 -19.98 0.06
CA LEU A 41 -0.81 -20.12 -0.79
C LEU A 41 0.47 -20.39 0.00
N THR A 42 1.27 -21.33 -0.51
CA THR A 42 2.64 -21.53 -0.03
C THR A 42 3.59 -20.44 -0.56
N PRO A 43 4.75 -20.20 0.09
CA PRO A 43 5.73 -19.22 -0.40
C PRO A 43 6.22 -19.49 -1.84
N ASN A 44 6.34 -20.77 -2.22
CA ASN A 44 6.73 -21.16 -3.57
C ASN A 44 5.65 -20.82 -4.59
N GLU A 45 4.37 -21.05 -4.24
CA GLU A 45 3.22 -20.70 -5.09
C GLU A 45 3.09 -19.18 -5.27
N ARG A 46 3.38 -18.39 -4.22
CA ARG A 46 3.42 -16.93 -4.31
C ARG A 46 4.48 -16.46 -5.30
N LYS A 47 5.66 -17.09 -5.34
CA LYS A 47 6.71 -16.77 -6.32
C LYS A 47 6.24 -17.05 -7.75
N ILE A 48 5.60 -18.20 -7.97
CA ILE A 48 5.03 -18.55 -9.29
C ILE A 48 4.00 -17.51 -9.71
N LEU A 49 3.06 -17.15 -8.82
CA LEU A 49 2.06 -16.11 -9.09
C LEU A 49 2.69 -14.75 -9.38
N ALA A 50 3.74 -14.37 -8.66
CA ALA A 50 4.46 -13.12 -8.91
C ALA A 50 5.08 -13.07 -10.32
N GLU A 51 5.70 -14.17 -10.76
CA GLU A 51 6.27 -14.29 -12.10
C GLU A 51 5.18 -14.25 -13.18
N GLU A 52 4.10 -15.00 -13.00
CA GLU A 52 2.96 -15.01 -13.93
C GLU A 52 2.28 -13.64 -14.05
N LEU A 53 2.01 -12.99 -12.92
CA LEU A 53 1.39 -11.66 -12.89
C LEU A 53 2.33 -10.57 -13.42
N SER A 54 3.64 -10.71 -13.24
CA SER A 54 4.63 -9.81 -13.84
C SER A 54 4.61 -9.91 -15.37
N GLY A 55 4.59 -11.13 -15.90
CA GLY A 55 4.45 -11.39 -17.34
C GLY A 55 3.12 -10.84 -17.89
N ALA A 56 2.01 -11.09 -17.17
CA ALA A 56 0.71 -10.52 -17.50
C ALA A 56 0.76 -8.98 -17.51
N ARG A 57 1.29 -8.34 -16.46
CA ARG A 57 1.42 -6.88 -16.38
C ARG A 57 2.19 -6.33 -17.58
N MET A 58 3.30 -6.97 -17.96
CA MET A 58 4.08 -6.55 -19.13
C MET A 58 3.22 -6.59 -20.39
N LEU A 59 2.53 -7.71 -20.64
CA LEU A 59 1.62 -7.88 -21.78
C LEU A 59 0.52 -6.81 -21.82
N LEU A 60 -0.12 -6.55 -20.67
CA LEU A 60 -1.17 -5.54 -20.51
C LEU A 60 -0.67 -4.12 -20.83
N VAL A 61 0.52 -3.75 -20.31
CA VAL A 61 1.10 -2.43 -20.55
C VAL A 61 1.47 -2.28 -22.03
N PHE A 62 2.07 -3.30 -22.64
CA PHE A 62 2.43 -3.28 -24.06
C PHE A 62 1.19 -3.22 -24.96
N SER A 63 0.16 -4.03 -24.69
CA SER A 63 -1.08 -4.01 -25.49
C SER A 63 -1.77 -2.64 -25.39
N GLY A 64 -1.88 -2.10 -24.18
CA GLY A 64 -2.43 -0.77 -23.95
C GLY A 64 -1.64 0.32 -24.68
N MET A 65 -0.31 0.32 -24.56
CA MET A 65 0.56 1.28 -25.26
C MET A 65 0.39 1.17 -26.78
N LEU A 66 0.41 -0.04 -27.33
CA LEU A 66 0.26 -0.26 -28.77
C LEU A 66 -1.10 0.24 -29.28
N THR A 67 -2.21 -0.12 -28.61
CA THR A 67 -3.54 0.36 -29.01
C THR A 67 -3.64 1.88 -28.88
N SER A 68 -3.09 2.46 -27.81
CA SER A 68 -3.10 3.91 -27.61
C SER A 68 -2.32 4.65 -28.70
N ALA A 69 -1.17 4.11 -29.13
CA ALA A 69 -0.38 4.67 -30.22
C ALA A 69 -1.17 4.63 -31.53
N VAL A 70 -1.79 3.48 -31.86
CA VAL A 70 -2.64 3.36 -33.05
C VAL A 70 -3.79 4.37 -33.00
N ALA A 71 -4.48 4.50 -31.87
CA ALA A 71 -5.56 5.46 -31.70
C ALA A 71 -5.10 6.93 -31.80
N LEU A 72 -3.91 7.25 -31.28
CA LEU A 72 -3.31 8.58 -31.36
C LEU A 72 -2.99 8.97 -32.81
N PHE A 73 -2.44 8.03 -33.58
CA PHE A 73 -2.02 8.27 -34.97
C PHE A 73 -3.13 8.00 -36.00
N ALA A 74 -4.20 7.29 -35.66
CA ALA A 74 -5.26 6.92 -36.60
C ALA A 74 -5.86 8.11 -37.38
N PRO A 75 -6.20 9.26 -36.75
CA PRO A 75 -6.71 10.42 -37.50
C PRO A 75 -5.69 10.99 -38.50
N SER A 76 -4.42 11.03 -38.09
CA SER A 76 -3.31 11.52 -38.92
C SER A 76 -3.02 10.57 -40.09
N MET A 77 -3.01 9.26 -39.84
CA MET A 77 -2.87 8.23 -40.86
C MET A 77 -4.02 8.28 -41.85
N TRP A 78 -5.27 8.32 -41.37
CA TRP A 78 -6.46 8.40 -42.22
C TRP A 78 -6.40 9.61 -43.15
N LYS A 79 -6.08 10.78 -42.61
CA LYS A 79 -5.93 12.00 -43.40
C LYS A 79 -4.79 11.88 -44.40
N HIS A 80 -3.65 11.32 -44.00
CA HIS A 80 -2.52 11.11 -44.90
C HIS A 80 -2.88 10.17 -46.07
N PHE A 81 -3.54 9.04 -45.80
CA PHE A 81 -4.00 8.12 -46.85
C PHE A 81 -5.03 8.76 -47.77
N LYS A 82 -5.97 9.54 -47.23
CA LYS A 82 -6.95 10.27 -48.04
C LYS A 82 -6.28 11.34 -48.92
N LEU A 83 -5.36 12.12 -48.37
CA LEU A 83 -4.57 13.10 -49.12
C LEU A 83 -3.76 12.41 -50.22
N GLN A 84 -3.10 11.29 -49.94
CA GLN A 84 -2.38 10.53 -50.96
C GLN A 84 -3.30 10.04 -52.08
N ALA A 85 -4.53 9.61 -51.77
CA ALA A 85 -5.51 9.22 -52.78
C ALA A 85 -5.96 10.42 -53.63
N GLU A 86 -6.26 11.57 -52.99
CA GLU A 86 -6.64 12.81 -53.68
C GLU A 86 -5.50 13.36 -54.56
N LEU A 87 -4.24 13.26 -54.11
CA LEU A 87 -3.06 13.70 -54.86
C LEU A 87 -2.76 12.80 -56.07
N LYS A 88 -2.98 11.49 -55.95
CA LYS A 88 -2.88 10.55 -57.09
C LYS A 88 -3.91 10.85 -58.18
N VAL A 89 -5.08 11.37 -57.80
CA VAL A 89 -6.16 11.73 -58.75
C VAL A 89 -5.98 13.14 -59.32
N SER A 90 -5.48 14.09 -58.52
CA SER A 90 -5.40 15.52 -58.90
C SER A 90 -4.02 15.98 -59.41
N GLY A 91 -2.96 15.20 -59.23
CA GLY A 91 -1.59 15.58 -59.62
C GLY A 91 -0.98 16.73 -58.80
N ALA A 92 -1.66 17.17 -57.72
CA ALA A 92 -1.18 18.25 -56.88
C ALA A 92 0.03 17.84 -56.00
N THR A 93 0.77 18.83 -55.48
CA THR A 93 1.94 18.60 -54.61
C THR A 93 1.53 18.55 -53.14
N LEU A 94 2.19 17.67 -52.35
CA LEU A 94 1.92 17.50 -50.92
C LEU A 94 2.14 18.82 -50.15
N PRO A 95 1.26 19.14 -49.17
CA PRO A 95 1.53 20.23 -48.25
C PRO A 95 2.80 19.96 -47.43
N LYS A 96 3.75 20.91 -47.43
CA LYS A 96 5.11 20.77 -46.84
C LYS A 96 5.18 20.63 -45.32
N ARG A 97 4.06 20.68 -44.59
CA ARG A 97 4.05 20.68 -43.11
C ARG A 97 3.30 19.46 -42.56
N PRO A 98 3.86 18.74 -41.58
CA PRO A 98 3.13 17.67 -40.91
C PRO A 98 1.95 18.28 -40.15
N VAL A 99 0.73 17.93 -40.54
CA VAL A 99 -0.48 18.40 -39.87
C VAL A 99 -0.88 17.36 -38.83
N PHE A 100 -0.47 17.56 -37.59
CA PHE A 100 -1.06 16.82 -36.47
C PHE A 100 -2.52 17.24 -36.33
N HIS A 101 -3.44 16.35 -36.68
CA HIS A 101 -4.86 16.70 -36.72
C HIS A 101 -5.47 16.62 -35.32
N ARG A 102 -5.78 17.77 -34.71
CA ARG A 102 -6.48 17.88 -33.41
C ARG A 102 -5.83 17.06 -32.28
N PRO A 103 -4.63 17.46 -31.81
CA PRO A 103 -3.85 16.69 -30.84
C PRO A 103 -4.61 16.36 -29.55
N PHE A 104 -5.47 17.28 -29.07
CA PHE A 104 -6.28 17.06 -27.86
C PHE A 104 -7.27 15.90 -28.01
N MET A 105 -8.03 15.85 -29.11
CA MET A 105 -9.00 14.77 -29.34
C MET A 105 -8.30 13.43 -29.56
N SER A 106 -7.21 13.42 -30.33
CA SER A 106 -6.39 12.21 -30.49
C SER A 106 -5.84 11.71 -29.16
N GLY A 107 -5.42 12.61 -28.26
CA GLY A 107 -5.02 12.27 -26.90
C GLY A 107 -6.15 11.62 -26.11
N LEU A 108 -7.35 12.20 -26.10
CA LEU A 108 -8.51 11.61 -25.42
C LEU A 108 -8.87 10.22 -25.96
N PHE A 109 -8.87 10.04 -27.28
CA PHE A 109 -9.13 8.72 -27.89
C PHE A 109 -8.02 7.73 -27.56
N ALA A 110 -6.75 8.14 -27.55
CA ALA A 110 -5.63 7.29 -27.19
C ALA A 110 -5.71 6.84 -25.72
N THR A 111 -6.02 7.75 -24.80
CA THR A 111 -6.21 7.43 -23.38
C THR A 111 -7.43 6.51 -23.17
N GLY A 112 -8.55 6.79 -23.84
CA GLY A 112 -9.73 5.93 -23.77
C GLY A 112 -9.44 4.50 -24.30
N ALA A 113 -8.77 4.41 -25.44
CA ALA A 113 -8.34 3.13 -26.01
C ALA A 113 -7.36 2.40 -25.10
N TYR A 114 -6.43 3.11 -24.46
CA TYR A 114 -5.49 2.55 -23.49
C TYR A 114 -6.23 1.82 -22.35
N PHE A 115 -7.13 2.52 -21.65
CA PHE A 115 -7.86 1.94 -20.51
C PHE A 115 -8.82 0.83 -20.92
N LEU A 116 -9.47 0.97 -22.08
CA LEU A 116 -10.36 -0.06 -22.61
C LEU A 116 -9.57 -1.35 -22.93
N THR A 117 -8.45 -1.22 -23.65
CA THR A 117 -7.56 -2.36 -23.94
C THR A 117 -7.04 -2.97 -22.65
N LEU A 118 -6.60 -2.15 -21.69
CA LEU A 118 -6.13 -2.64 -20.40
C LEU A 118 -7.19 -3.52 -19.72
N TYR A 119 -8.44 -3.07 -19.65
CA TYR A 119 -9.55 -3.84 -19.08
C TYR A 119 -9.80 -5.16 -19.83
N TYR A 120 -9.93 -5.11 -21.16
CA TYR A 120 -10.20 -6.31 -21.96
C TYR A 120 -9.04 -7.32 -21.93
N THR A 121 -7.80 -6.86 -22.09
CA THR A 121 -6.63 -7.74 -22.01
C THR A 121 -6.51 -8.36 -20.62
N SER A 122 -6.74 -7.59 -19.55
CA SER A 122 -6.74 -8.12 -18.18
C SER A 122 -7.76 -9.23 -17.99
N LYS A 123 -8.99 -9.04 -18.52
CA LYS A 123 -10.04 -10.05 -18.46
C LYS A 123 -9.66 -11.31 -19.24
N VAL A 124 -9.15 -11.17 -20.47
CA VAL A 124 -8.73 -12.31 -21.30
C VAL A 124 -7.61 -13.10 -20.64
N VAL A 125 -6.60 -12.43 -20.09
CA VAL A 125 -5.49 -13.09 -19.39
C VAL A 125 -5.98 -13.85 -18.17
N ARG A 126 -6.85 -13.22 -17.35
CA ARG A 126 -7.42 -13.87 -16.17
C ARG A 126 -8.27 -15.08 -16.55
N ASP A 127 -9.20 -14.92 -17.48
CA ASP A 127 -10.14 -15.97 -17.86
C ASP A 127 -9.39 -17.16 -18.52
N GLY A 128 -8.39 -16.88 -19.35
CA GLY A 128 -7.51 -17.92 -19.91
C GLY A 128 -6.72 -18.68 -18.84
N LYS A 129 -6.17 -17.97 -17.85
CA LYS A 129 -5.47 -18.63 -16.73
C LYS A 129 -6.39 -19.48 -15.85
N ILE A 130 -7.62 -19.04 -15.63
CA ILE A 130 -8.62 -19.83 -14.91
C ILE A 130 -8.94 -21.11 -15.69
N GLU A 131 -9.10 -21.04 -17.01
CA GLU A 131 -9.35 -22.20 -17.85
C GLU A 131 -8.17 -23.18 -17.85
N ASP A 132 -6.94 -22.67 -18.03
CA ASP A 132 -5.71 -23.47 -18.01
C ASP A 132 -5.54 -24.21 -16.67
N LEU A 133 -5.75 -23.53 -15.55
CA LEU A 133 -5.65 -24.13 -14.22
C LEU A 133 -6.81 -25.10 -13.93
N THR A 134 -8.02 -24.83 -14.42
CA THR A 134 -9.17 -25.74 -14.27
C THR A 134 -8.90 -27.05 -15.01
N ARG A 135 -8.37 -26.95 -16.24
CA ARG A 135 -7.96 -28.10 -17.03
C ARG A 135 -6.86 -28.88 -16.32
N ALA A 136 -5.82 -28.18 -15.90
CA ALA A 136 -4.70 -28.79 -15.19
C ALA A 136 -5.09 -29.38 -13.82
N GLN A 137 -6.18 -28.94 -13.18
CA GLN A 137 -6.71 -29.56 -11.96
C GLN A 137 -7.52 -30.84 -12.26
N SER A 138 -8.17 -30.89 -13.43
CA SER A 138 -8.96 -32.05 -13.88
C SER A 138 -8.11 -33.19 -14.44
N ASP A 139 -6.86 -32.90 -14.82
CA ASP A 139 -5.91 -33.89 -15.32
C ASP A 139 -5.54 -34.90 -14.21
N GLY A 140 -6.09 -36.11 -14.29
CA GLY A 140 -5.88 -37.18 -13.32
C GLY A 140 -4.47 -37.79 -13.31
N LEU A 141 -3.55 -37.27 -14.12
CA LEU A 141 -2.15 -37.72 -14.21
C LEU A 141 -1.23 -37.01 -13.21
N LEU A 142 -1.73 -35.99 -12.53
CA LEU A 142 -0.96 -35.19 -11.58
C LEU A 142 -1.01 -35.82 -10.18
N GLY A 143 0.13 -35.77 -9.47
CA GLY A 143 0.17 -36.15 -8.07
C GLY A 143 -0.77 -35.29 -7.23
N GLU A 144 -1.31 -35.85 -6.15
CA GLU A 144 -2.31 -35.22 -5.28
C GLU A 144 -1.86 -33.82 -4.79
N GLU A 145 -0.61 -33.71 -4.33
CA GLU A 145 -0.01 -32.44 -3.89
C GLU A 145 -0.01 -31.37 -4.99
N THR A 146 0.36 -31.73 -6.22
CA THR A 146 0.39 -30.80 -7.36
C THR A 146 -1.01 -30.36 -7.77
N ARG A 147 -2.00 -31.24 -7.58
CA ARG A 147 -3.41 -30.93 -7.86
C ARG A 147 -3.98 -29.94 -6.84
N GLU A 148 -3.66 -30.12 -5.57
CA GLU A 148 -4.04 -29.18 -4.51
C GLU A 148 -3.36 -27.83 -4.69
N SER A 149 -2.07 -27.81 -5.04
CA SER A 149 -1.33 -26.59 -5.34
C SER A 149 -1.99 -25.79 -6.46
N LYS A 150 -2.35 -26.45 -7.57
CA LYS A 150 -3.07 -25.82 -8.69
C LYS A 150 -4.45 -25.32 -8.29
N LYS A 151 -5.16 -26.05 -7.42
CA LYS A 151 -6.46 -25.62 -6.88
C LYS A 151 -6.32 -24.32 -6.08
N ARG A 152 -5.33 -24.22 -5.19
CA ARG A 152 -5.08 -22.98 -4.42
C ARG A 152 -4.76 -21.79 -5.33
N GLN A 153 -3.91 -21.99 -6.33
CA GLN A 153 -3.61 -20.96 -7.34
C GLN A 153 -4.87 -20.56 -8.12
N LEU A 154 -5.71 -21.51 -8.51
CA LEU A 154 -6.96 -21.28 -9.22
C LEU A 154 -7.97 -20.47 -8.39
N ASP A 155 -8.09 -20.77 -7.11
CA ASP A 155 -8.98 -20.03 -6.21
C ASP A 155 -8.54 -18.56 -6.07
N VAL A 156 -7.22 -18.31 -6.05
CA VAL A 156 -6.66 -16.96 -6.09
C VAL A 156 -6.99 -16.26 -7.41
N TRP A 157 -6.73 -16.90 -8.55
CA TRP A 157 -7.02 -16.32 -9.87
C TRP A 157 -8.51 -15.97 -10.05
N LYS A 158 -9.41 -16.77 -9.47
CA LYS A 158 -10.87 -16.48 -9.45
C LYS A 158 -11.22 -15.29 -8.58
N ALA A 159 -10.51 -15.11 -7.46
CA ALA A 159 -10.72 -14.00 -6.53
C ALA A 159 -10.10 -12.67 -7.04
N LEU A 160 -9.17 -12.71 -7.99
CA LEU A 160 -8.56 -11.52 -8.57
C LEU A 160 -9.58 -10.70 -9.39
N SER A 161 -9.63 -9.39 -9.09
CA SER A 161 -10.35 -8.44 -9.92
C SER A 161 -9.56 -8.14 -11.20
N PRO A 162 -10.17 -8.27 -12.40
CA PRO A 162 -9.47 -8.04 -13.66
C PRO A 162 -9.01 -6.58 -13.79
N GLU A 163 -9.78 -5.63 -13.28
CA GLU A 163 -9.44 -4.20 -13.31
C GLU A 163 -8.16 -3.86 -12.54
N ARG A 164 -7.83 -4.67 -11.53
CA ARG A 164 -6.73 -4.42 -10.59
C ARG A 164 -5.55 -5.37 -10.78
N LEU A 165 -5.53 -6.14 -11.87
CA LEU A 165 -4.48 -7.12 -12.15
C LEU A 165 -3.06 -6.52 -12.07
N PRO A 166 -2.78 -5.32 -12.59
CA PRO A 166 -1.46 -4.69 -12.44
C PRO A 166 -1.06 -4.39 -10.99
N LEU A 167 -2.03 -4.07 -10.13
CA LEU A 167 -1.78 -3.83 -8.70
C LEU A 167 -1.43 -5.14 -7.99
N PHE A 168 -2.11 -6.23 -8.33
CA PHE A 168 -1.79 -7.55 -7.79
C PHE A 168 -0.41 -8.03 -8.20
N ALA A 169 0.05 -7.71 -9.42
CA ALA A 169 1.43 -7.99 -9.82
C ALA A 169 2.46 -7.33 -8.88
N TYR A 170 2.21 -6.08 -8.49
CA TYR A 170 3.06 -5.39 -7.51
C TYR A 170 2.95 -6.02 -6.11
N TYR A 171 1.73 -6.32 -5.67
CA TYR A 171 1.48 -6.98 -4.37
C TYR A 171 2.24 -8.30 -4.24
N TYR A 172 2.19 -9.18 -5.24
CA TYR A 172 2.90 -10.47 -5.18
C TYR A 172 4.41 -10.31 -5.29
N GLN A 173 4.91 -9.32 -6.06
CA GLN A 173 6.34 -9.00 -6.07
C GLN A 173 6.83 -8.55 -4.69
N ASP A 174 6.06 -7.68 -4.04
CA ASP A 174 6.39 -7.14 -2.72
C ASP A 174 6.31 -8.22 -1.63
N THR A 175 5.25 -9.02 -1.60
CA THR A 175 5.05 -10.07 -0.58
C THR A 175 6.01 -11.25 -0.69
N VAL A 176 6.59 -11.49 -1.87
CA VAL A 176 7.68 -12.48 -2.05
C VAL A 176 8.98 -12.00 -1.40
N ILE A 177 9.28 -10.70 -1.48
CA ILE A 177 10.47 -10.09 -0.86
C ILE A 177 10.23 -9.86 0.64
N HIS A 178 9.02 -9.43 1.00
CA HIS A 178 8.60 -9.04 2.34
C HIS A 178 7.33 -9.79 2.76
N PRO A 179 7.45 -11.01 3.34
CA PRO A 179 6.30 -11.79 3.80
C PRO A 179 5.47 -11.10 4.90
N ALA A 180 6.03 -10.07 5.55
CA ALA A 180 5.30 -9.25 6.52
C ALA A 180 4.21 -8.37 5.87
N ASN A 181 4.30 -8.11 4.57
CA ASN A 181 3.37 -7.26 3.82
C ASN A 181 2.16 -8.04 3.29
N ILE A 182 2.02 -9.32 3.65
CA ILE A 182 0.84 -10.11 3.32
C ILE A 182 -0.40 -9.42 3.90
N MET A 183 -1.47 -9.38 3.11
CA MET A 183 -2.69 -8.67 3.45
C MET A 183 -3.25 -9.15 4.79
N VAL A 184 -3.48 -8.23 5.73
CA VAL A 184 -4.13 -8.53 7.01
C VAL A 184 -5.62 -8.82 6.79
N ASP A 185 -6.21 -9.65 7.66
CA ASP A 185 -7.64 -9.93 7.64
C ASP A 185 -8.47 -8.63 7.59
N PRO A 186 -9.27 -8.41 6.52
CA PRO A 186 -10.06 -7.20 6.40
C PRO A 186 -11.09 -7.06 7.52
N ARG A 187 -11.51 -8.15 8.18
CA ARG A 187 -12.39 -8.10 9.35
C ARG A 187 -11.72 -7.40 10.52
N GLN A 188 -10.43 -7.66 10.75
CA GLN A 188 -9.64 -7.02 11.80
C GLN A 188 -9.40 -5.52 11.54
N LEU A 189 -9.38 -5.12 10.27
CA LEU A 189 -9.24 -3.71 9.89
C LEU A 189 -10.46 -2.86 10.24
N ALA A 190 -11.66 -3.47 10.35
CA ALA A 190 -12.85 -2.77 10.80
C ALA A 190 -12.83 -2.47 12.30
N HIS A 191 -12.12 -3.28 13.09
CA HIS A 191 -11.98 -3.11 14.53
C HIS A 191 -10.86 -2.13 14.92
N LYS A 192 -9.91 -1.85 14.03
CA LYS A 192 -8.91 -0.80 14.25
C LYS A 192 -9.59 0.56 14.18
N LYS A 193 -9.66 1.25 15.33
CA LYS A 193 -10.20 2.61 15.41
C LYS A 193 -9.49 3.48 14.35
N PRO A 194 -10.22 4.19 13.47
CA PRO A 194 -9.62 4.96 12.37
C PRO A 194 -8.60 6.03 12.81
N HIS A 195 -8.53 6.35 14.10
CA HIS A 195 -7.61 7.33 14.69
C HIS A 195 -6.39 6.70 15.37
N GLU A 196 -6.23 5.38 15.32
CA GLU A 196 -5.09 4.71 15.93
C GLU A 196 -3.92 4.62 14.92
N PRO A 197 -2.74 5.19 15.22
CA PRO A 197 -1.59 5.15 14.33
C PRO A 197 -1.07 3.72 14.22
N SER A 198 -0.86 3.22 13.00
CA SER A 198 -0.24 1.91 12.79
C SER A 198 1.28 2.04 12.86
N TYR A 199 1.90 1.34 13.81
CA TYR A 199 3.36 1.23 13.87
C TYR A 199 3.85 0.11 12.92
N ILE A 200 4.79 0.43 12.04
CA ILE A 200 5.48 -0.54 11.18
C ILE A 200 6.95 -0.56 11.64
N PRO A 201 7.45 -1.66 12.22
CA PRO A 201 8.82 -1.72 12.69
C PRO A 201 9.82 -1.66 11.51
N PRO A 202 10.97 -0.99 11.68
CA PRO A 202 12.02 -0.96 10.66
C PRO A 202 12.60 -2.35 10.41
N ALA A 203 12.96 -2.63 9.15
CA ALA A 203 13.40 -3.94 8.66
C ALA A 203 14.70 -4.48 9.30
N ASN A 204 15.48 -3.62 9.95
CA ASN A 204 16.72 -3.99 10.64
C ASN A 204 16.46 -3.93 12.14
N GLY A 205 16.21 -5.10 12.73
CA GLY A 205 15.50 -5.25 13.99
C GLY A 205 16.22 -4.76 15.24
N VAL A 206 15.39 -4.46 16.24
CA VAL A 206 15.46 -5.01 17.59
C VAL A 206 14.00 -5.24 17.98
N LYS A 207 13.57 -6.50 18.13
CA LYS A 207 12.32 -6.77 18.85
C LYS A 207 12.61 -6.56 20.34
N PRO A 208 11.97 -5.61 21.04
CA PRO A 208 12.06 -5.59 22.49
C PRO A 208 11.33 -6.82 23.02
N GLU A 209 12.13 -7.79 23.43
CA GLU A 209 11.74 -8.99 24.15
C GLU A 209 11.35 -8.59 25.59
N SER A 210 10.18 -7.97 25.75
CA SER A 210 9.45 -7.98 27.01
C SER A 210 7.99 -7.65 26.78
N GLU A 211 7.21 -8.72 26.89
CA GLU A 211 5.80 -8.85 27.20
C GLU A 211 5.01 -7.65 27.75
N GLN A 212 3.79 -7.57 27.18
CA GLN A 212 2.50 -7.51 27.86
C GLN A 212 1.91 -6.18 28.34
N ALA A 213 0.62 -6.06 27.99
CA ALA A 213 -0.42 -5.18 28.50
C ALA A 213 -0.45 -3.72 27.98
N ALA A 214 -1.25 -3.55 26.91
CA ALA A 214 -2.04 -2.34 26.64
C ALA A 214 -1.27 -1.01 26.42
N SER A 215 -0.08 -1.04 25.85
CA SER A 215 0.55 0.19 25.36
C SER A 215 -0.10 0.59 24.03
N SER A 216 -1.00 1.58 24.04
CA SER A 216 -1.64 2.15 22.83
C SER A 216 -0.58 2.44 21.75
N SER A 217 -0.90 2.30 20.46
CA SER A 217 0.06 2.55 19.38
C SER A 217 0.75 3.94 19.47
N TRP A 218 0.07 4.93 20.07
CA TRP A 218 0.64 6.24 20.40
C TRP A 218 1.74 6.22 21.47
N SER A 219 1.68 5.31 22.43
CA SER A 219 2.75 5.12 23.42
C SER A 219 4.01 4.58 22.76
N HIS A 220 3.88 3.71 21.76
CA HIS A 220 5.01 3.19 21.00
C HIS A 220 5.66 4.28 20.15
N VAL A 221 4.85 5.06 19.41
CA VAL A 221 5.33 6.25 18.66
C VAL A 221 5.97 7.28 19.58
N ARG A 222 5.43 7.48 20.78
CA ARG A 222 6.00 8.38 21.79
C ARG A 222 7.35 7.88 22.28
N GLN A 223 7.46 6.60 22.64
CA GLN A 223 8.72 6.00 23.10
C GLN A 223 9.83 6.07 22.06
N GLU A 224 9.55 5.76 20.79
CA GLU A 224 10.54 5.89 19.70
C GLU A 224 11.00 7.33 19.47
N ASN A 225 10.08 8.29 19.62
CA ASN A 225 10.41 9.71 19.55
C ASN A 225 11.04 10.25 20.85
N GLY A 226 11.35 9.38 21.82
CA GLY A 226 12.00 9.70 23.08
C GLY A 226 11.11 10.39 24.11
N PHE A 227 9.79 10.21 24.02
CA PHE A 227 8.82 10.57 25.05
C PHE A 227 8.54 9.34 25.91
N PHE A 228 9.30 9.19 27.00
CA PHE A 228 9.04 8.15 27.99
C PHE A 228 7.97 8.63 28.95
N ASP A 229 6.91 7.85 29.15
CA ASP A 229 5.96 8.13 30.23
C ASP A 229 6.73 8.05 31.55
N ALA A 230 6.67 9.13 32.34
CA ALA A 230 7.28 9.17 33.66
C ALA A 230 6.78 7.94 34.44
N LYS A 231 7.71 7.07 34.84
CA LYS A 231 7.38 5.95 35.73
C LYS A 231 6.60 6.55 36.90
N LYS A 232 5.42 5.99 37.18
CA LYS A 232 4.73 6.21 38.46
C LYS A 232 5.70 5.78 39.55
N GLU A 233 6.38 6.75 40.15
CA GLU A 233 7.13 6.53 41.37
C GLU A 233 6.12 6.32 42.49
N ASP A 234 6.20 5.16 43.13
CA ASP A 234 5.49 4.87 44.38
C ASP A 234 5.90 5.91 45.43
N PRO A 235 4.96 6.52 46.18
CA PRO A 235 5.32 7.49 47.20
C PRO A 235 5.83 6.74 48.44
N LYS A 236 7.15 6.72 48.62
CA LYS A 236 7.73 6.61 49.97
C LYS A 236 7.89 8.01 50.53
N GLU A 237 6.93 8.36 51.39
CA GLU A 237 7.03 9.50 52.30
C GLU A 237 8.27 9.33 53.20
N THR A 238 9.14 10.33 53.21
CA THR A 238 9.85 10.71 54.44
C THR A 238 9.91 12.23 54.48
N GLU A 239 9.37 12.72 55.58
CA GLU A 239 9.09 14.07 56.02
C GLU A 239 10.28 15.05 55.87
N GLY A 240 9.97 16.33 55.69
CA GLY A 240 10.92 17.38 56.07
C GLY A 240 10.77 18.75 55.40
N SER A 241 9.83 19.56 55.89
CA SER A 241 9.91 21.03 56.01
C SER A 241 9.33 21.92 54.89
N SER A 242 8.08 22.33 55.15
CA SER A 242 7.65 23.73 55.33
C SER A 242 7.67 24.72 54.14
N VAL A 243 6.54 24.73 53.41
CA VAL A 243 5.61 25.87 53.16
C VAL A 243 6.20 27.29 53.09
N GLN A 244 6.05 27.92 51.91
CA GLN A 244 5.30 29.19 51.81
C GLN A 244 4.76 29.43 50.38
N ASP A 245 3.44 29.41 50.27
CA ASP A 245 2.65 30.08 49.24
C ASP A 245 2.92 31.59 49.26
N LEU A 246 2.93 32.25 48.09
CA LEU A 246 1.87 33.18 47.67
C LEU A 246 2.26 34.00 46.42
N SER A 247 1.30 34.10 45.48
CA SER A 247 0.99 35.23 44.57
C SER A 247 1.94 35.63 43.42
N THR A 248 1.44 35.40 42.20
CA THR A 248 1.28 36.36 41.08
C THR A 248 2.05 37.69 41.12
N SER A 249 2.89 37.96 40.10
CA SER A 249 2.81 39.16 39.24
C SER A 249 4.01 39.30 38.28
N LYS A 250 3.65 39.61 37.03
CA LYS A 250 4.33 40.24 35.89
C LYS A 250 5.69 40.98 36.06
N HIS A 251 6.45 40.86 34.95
CA HIS A 251 7.27 41.83 34.20
C HIS A 251 8.62 42.34 34.69
N ASP A 252 9.50 42.47 33.68
CA ASP A 252 10.65 43.37 33.51
C ASP A 252 11.99 42.97 34.13
N THR A 253 12.94 42.47 33.32
CA THR A 253 13.88 43.15 32.38
C THR A 253 15.20 43.59 33.03
N SER A 254 16.28 43.04 32.46
CA SER A 254 17.60 43.65 32.21
C SER A 254 18.73 43.55 33.24
N SER A 255 19.93 43.43 32.64
CA SER A 255 21.32 43.55 33.09
C SER A 255 21.92 42.41 33.93
N ASP A 256 22.79 41.56 33.39
CA ASP A 256 24.15 41.77 32.84
C ASP A 256 25.22 41.74 33.95
N SER A 257 25.98 40.63 34.04
CA SER A 257 27.43 40.62 34.23
C SER A 257 28.01 39.23 34.58
N PHE A 258 29.02 38.86 33.80
CA PHE A 258 30.27 38.15 34.16
C PHE A 258 30.32 36.61 34.34
N PHE A 259 30.84 35.99 33.27
CA PHE A 259 31.95 35.01 33.22
C PHE A 259 32.18 34.10 34.44
N LYS A 260 31.99 32.79 34.21
CA LYS A 260 32.95 31.78 34.66
C LYS A 260 32.96 30.59 33.70
N ASP A 261 33.97 30.56 32.84
CA ASP A 261 34.47 29.33 32.24
C ASP A 261 34.84 28.36 33.36
N ASN A 262 34.28 27.16 33.32
CA ASN A 262 34.97 26.01 33.91
C ASN A 262 34.61 24.76 33.10
N SER A 263 35.54 24.37 32.24
CA SER A 263 35.59 23.04 31.67
C SER A 263 35.79 22.01 32.78
N SER A 264 34.83 21.12 32.98
CA SER A 264 35.11 19.83 33.59
C SER A 264 34.11 18.82 33.07
N SER A 265 34.62 17.93 32.22
CA SER A 265 34.05 16.64 31.89
C SER A 265 33.55 15.96 33.17
N GLN A 266 32.24 15.78 33.27
CA GLN A 266 31.65 14.81 34.18
C GLN A 266 30.51 14.12 33.46
N ASP A 267 30.73 12.81 33.30
CA ASP A 267 29.79 11.75 32.96
C ASP A 267 28.32 12.16 33.04
N GLN A 268 27.74 12.51 31.90
CA GLN A 268 26.29 12.43 31.75
C GLN A 268 26.00 11.05 31.19
N GLU A 269 25.47 10.19 32.05
CA GLU A 269 24.51 9.16 31.64
C GLU A 269 23.65 9.76 30.53
N THR A 270 23.76 9.19 29.32
CA THR A 270 23.02 9.69 28.17
C THR A 270 21.55 9.44 28.44
N LYS A 271 20.87 10.40 29.09
CA LYS A 271 19.42 10.46 29.12
C LYS A 271 18.97 10.32 27.67
N PRO A 272 18.04 9.39 27.38
CA PRO A 272 17.61 9.18 26.01
C PRO A 272 16.99 10.48 25.50
N MET A 273 17.71 11.18 24.62
CA MET A 273 17.28 12.47 24.09
C MET A 273 16.07 12.30 23.19
N SER A 274 15.05 13.14 23.43
CA SER A 274 13.87 13.25 22.57
C SER A 274 14.27 13.61 21.13
N ALA A 275 13.50 13.10 20.16
CA ALA A 275 13.69 13.38 18.73
C ALA A 275 13.70 14.90 18.43
N TRP A 276 12.90 15.68 19.15
CA TRP A 276 12.85 17.14 19.02
C TRP A 276 14.13 17.84 19.48
N GLU A 277 14.87 17.20 20.37
CA GLU A 277 16.12 17.73 20.92
C GLU A 277 17.30 17.41 20.00
N ARG A 278 17.24 16.28 19.27
CA ARG A 278 18.16 15.98 18.17
C ARG A 278 18.01 16.97 17.02
N ILE A 279 16.78 17.28 16.61
CA ILE A 279 16.52 18.26 15.55
C ILE A 279 17.05 19.65 15.93
N ARG A 280 16.82 20.08 17.18
CA ARG A 280 17.30 21.38 17.67
C ARG A 280 18.83 21.47 17.77
N LYS A 281 19.53 20.37 18.08
CA LYS A 281 21.01 20.36 18.09
C LYS A 281 21.62 20.16 16.70
N GLY A 282 20.93 19.49 15.78
CA GLY A 282 21.41 19.25 14.41
C GLY A 282 21.21 20.43 13.44
N SER A 283 20.57 21.52 13.87
CA SER A 283 20.34 22.74 13.07
C SER A 283 21.41 23.83 13.29
N LYS A 284 22.58 23.48 13.84
CA LYS A 284 23.73 24.37 13.96
C LYS A 284 24.83 23.98 12.99
#